data_AF-A0A954K7U2-F1
#
_entry.id   AF-A0A954K7U2-F1
#
_cell.length_a   1.000
_cell.length_b   1.000
_cell.length_c   1.000
_cell.angle_alpha   90.00
_cell.angle_beta   90.00
_cell.angle_gamma   90.00
#
_symmetry.space_group_name_H-M   'P 1'
#
loop_
_entity.id
_entity.type
_entity.pdbx_description
1 polymer ?
#
loop_
_entity_poly.entity_id
_entity_poly.type
_entity_poly.pdbx_seq_one_letter_code
_entity_poly.pdbx_strand_id
1 'polypeptide(L)'
;AREEGSTIPIGFILSMEGAPPILSPEQIGDWFDAGLRILGPAHYGPGPYCFGTGSEGGLKEQGPALLKEMDRVGMLLDVTHLADQSFWESLEIYEGPVLASHHNCRSLVNADRQLTDEQIKALIERGAVIGCAFDNWMIKPGWTIGVSDPKTTSVEDIANHTDHICQLAGNAKHCGLGTDLDGGFGKEQTPHDLDTIADLEMYAGILEKRGYSPEDIKGIMSQNFVDFFLKALPQA
;
A
#
# COMPACT_ATOMS: atom_id res chain seq x y z
N ALA A 1 -3.65 -9.95 19.26
CA ALA A 1 -4.81 -10.50 20.00
C ALA A 1 -5.65 -9.40 20.65
N ARG A 2 -6.96 -9.35 20.33
CA ARG A 2 -7.93 -8.56 21.11
C ARG A 2 -7.92 -9.06 22.55
N GLU A 3 -7.91 -8.16 23.52
CA GLU A 3 -8.18 -8.54 24.91
C GLU A 3 -9.55 -9.22 25.00
N GLU A 4 -9.65 -10.36 25.67
CA GLU A 4 -10.92 -11.05 25.89
C GLU A 4 -11.92 -10.08 26.55
N GLY A 5 -13.07 -9.89 25.90
CA GLY A 5 -14.11 -8.96 26.35
C GLY A 5 -14.03 -7.55 25.75
N SER A 6 -13.07 -7.27 24.85
CA SER A 6 -13.01 -5.99 24.13
C SER A 6 -14.25 -5.79 23.25
N THR A 7 -15.00 -4.71 23.53
CA THR A 7 -16.16 -4.27 22.73
C THR A 7 -15.77 -3.28 21.62
N ILE A 8 -14.47 -3.12 21.35
CA ILE A 8 -13.99 -2.15 20.36
C ILE A 8 -14.46 -2.61 18.96
N PRO A 9 -15.26 -1.82 18.24
CA PRO A 9 -15.78 -2.19 16.93
C PRO A 9 -14.67 -2.34 15.90
N ILE A 10 -14.98 -3.02 14.79
CA ILE A 10 -14.10 -3.02 13.62
C ILE A 10 -14.26 -1.67 12.92
N GLY A 11 -13.14 -0.99 12.67
CA GLY A 11 -13.09 0.21 11.84
C GLY A 11 -12.85 -0.15 10.38
N PHE A 12 -13.49 0.57 9.47
CA PHE A 12 -13.26 0.48 8.03
C PHE A 12 -12.94 1.88 7.50
N ILE A 13 -11.98 1.95 6.58
CA ILE A 13 -11.72 3.15 5.78
C ILE A 13 -12.11 2.80 4.35
N LEU A 14 -13.02 3.57 3.77
CA LEU A 14 -13.43 3.37 2.39
C LEU A 14 -12.33 3.90 1.47
N SER A 15 -11.75 3.01 0.68
CA SER A 15 -10.77 3.31 -0.37
C SER A 15 -11.32 2.93 -1.76
N MET A 16 -10.73 3.51 -2.80
CA MET A 16 -11.02 3.18 -4.19
C MET A 16 -9.69 2.95 -4.92
N GLU A 17 -9.56 1.76 -5.51
CA GLU A 17 -8.41 1.34 -6.31
C GLU A 17 -8.75 1.46 -7.80
N GLY A 18 -8.10 2.42 -8.47
CA GLY A 18 -8.42 2.83 -9.82
C GLY A 18 -9.61 3.79 -9.89
N ALA A 19 -9.47 4.84 -10.70
CA ALA A 19 -10.49 5.87 -10.85
C ALA A 19 -11.45 5.77 -12.09
N PRO A 20 -11.68 4.64 -12.78
CA PRO A 20 -12.74 4.57 -13.80
C PRO A 20 -14.15 5.03 -13.35
N PRO A 21 -14.58 4.80 -12.10
CA PRO A 21 -15.88 5.30 -11.63
C PRO A 21 -15.97 6.83 -11.47
N ILE A 22 -14.83 7.53 -11.36
CA ILE A 22 -14.78 9.00 -11.27
C ILE A 22 -14.89 9.55 -12.69
N LEU A 23 -16.07 10.01 -13.09
CA LEU A 23 -16.34 10.49 -14.45
C LEU A 23 -15.78 11.89 -14.71
N SER A 24 -15.59 12.69 -13.65
CA SER A 24 -14.87 13.96 -13.73
C SER A 24 -14.27 14.36 -12.38
N PRO A 25 -13.18 15.15 -12.34
CA PRO A 25 -12.55 15.62 -11.10
C PRO A 25 -13.51 16.31 -10.12
N GLU A 26 -14.53 17.01 -10.63
CA GLU A 26 -15.51 17.72 -9.82
C GLU A 26 -16.32 16.79 -8.89
N GLN A 27 -16.40 15.50 -9.21
CA GLN A 27 -17.11 14.50 -8.39
C GLN A 27 -16.35 14.12 -7.11
N ILE A 28 -15.07 14.48 -6.96
CA ILE A 28 -14.26 14.09 -5.80
C ILE A 28 -14.89 14.56 -4.48
N GLY A 29 -15.52 15.74 -4.47
CA GLY A 29 -16.28 16.22 -3.32
C GLY A 29 -17.45 15.29 -2.97
N ASP A 30 -18.23 14.87 -3.96
CA ASP A 30 -19.39 13.98 -3.75
C ASP A 30 -18.94 12.60 -3.21
N TRP A 31 -17.84 12.05 -3.74
CA TRP A 31 -17.27 10.80 -3.25
C TRP A 31 -16.74 10.92 -1.82
N PHE A 32 -16.09 12.04 -1.52
CA PHE A 32 -15.61 12.33 -0.17
C PHE A 32 -16.79 12.45 0.81
N ASP A 33 -17.85 13.18 0.44
CA ASP A 33 -19.06 13.30 1.27
C ASP A 33 -19.78 11.95 1.45
N ALA A 34 -19.69 11.05 0.47
CA ALA A 34 -20.19 9.68 0.56
C ALA A 34 -19.33 8.74 1.44
N GLY A 35 -18.18 9.21 1.93
CA GLY A 35 -17.34 8.48 2.89
C GLY A 35 -16.00 7.97 2.32
N LEU A 36 -15.72 8.16 1.02
CA LEU A 36 -14.42 7.79 0.45
C LEU A 36 -13.32 8.64 1.09
N ARG A 37 -12.20 8.02 1.47
CA ARG A 37 -11.07 8.71 2.12
C ARG A 37 -9.73 8.50 1.44
N ILE A 38 -9.60 7.45 0.64
CA ILE A 38 -8.37 7.09 -0.06
C ILE A 38 -8.71 6.83 -1.53
N LEU A 39 -7.95 7.41 -2.45
CA LEU A 39 -8.07 7.16 -3.87
C LEU A 39 -6.70 6.83 -4.48
N GLY A 40 -6.57 5.64 -5.05
CA GLY A 40 -5.51 5.29 -5.99
C GLY A 40 -5.99 5.57 -7.41
N PRO A 41 -5.42 6.54 -8.14
CA PRO A 41 -5.96 6.95 -9.44
C PRO A 41 -5.71 5.91 -10.56
N ALA A 42 -4.80 4.95 -10.33
CA ALA A 42 -4.46 3.86 -11.24
C ALA A 42 -4.78 2.47 -10.68
N HIS A 43 -4.84 1.50 -11.58
CA HIS A 43 -4.77 0.06 -11.31
C HIS A 43 -3.86 -0.55 -12.40
N TYR A 44 -4.16 -1.72 -12.98
CA TYR A 44 -3.42 -2.22 -14.15
C TYR A 44 -3.79 -1.49 -15.46
N GLY A 45 -2.77 -1.20 -16.26
CA GLY A 45 -2.92 -0.60 -17.58
C GLY A 45 -3.20 0.91 -17.55
N PRO A 46 -3.52 1.50 -18.72
CA PRO A 46 -3.85 2.92 -18.81
C PRO A 46 -5.26 3.18 -18.24
N GLY A 47 -5.34 3.98 -17.18
CA GLY A 47 -6.60 4.50 -16.62
C GLY A 47 -7.07 5.79 -17.31
N PRO A 48 -8.21 6.37 -16.90
CA PRO A 48 -8.68 7.65 -17.43
C PRO A 48 -7.79 8.84 -17.03
N TYR A 49 -7.19 8.80 -15.84
CA TYR A 49 -6.44 9.92 -15.27
C TYR A 49 -4.92 9.76 -15.33
N CYS A 50 -4.40 8.54 -15.40
CA CYS A 50 -2.97 8.25 -15.41
C CYS A 50 -2.69 6.82 -15.88
N PHE A 51 -1.42 6.48 -16.05
CA PHE A 51 -0.98 5.12 -16.36
C PHE A 51 -0.65 4.37 -15.08
N GLY A 52 -0.92 3.06 -15.08
CA GLY A 52 -0.63 2.19 -13.96
C GLY A 52 0.24 0.99 -14.31
N THR A 53 0.27 -0.01 -13.43
CA THR A 53 1.09 -1.22 -13.58
C THR A 53 0.89 -1.90 -14.93
N GLY A 54 1.97 -2.35 -15.56
CA GLY A 54 1.95 -2.99 -16.87
C GLY A 54 1.76 -2.00 -18.02
N SER A 55 1.92 -0.70 -17.77
CA SER A 55 1.85 0.35 -18.79
C SER A 55 2.86 1.47 -18.55
N GLU A 56 3.17 2.22 -19.61
CA GLU A 56 4.17 3.30 -19.58
C GLU A 56 3.49 4.65 -19.85
N GLY A 57 3.68 5.61 -18.94
CA GLY A 57 3.19 6.98 -19.10
C GLY A 57 2.95 7.72 -17.78
N GLY A 58 2.68 9.01 -17.89
CA GLY A 58 2.40 9.91 -16.78
C GLY A 58 0.91 10.14 -16.52
N LEU A 59 0.59 11.29 -15.94
CA LEU A 59 -0.77 11.77 -15.82
C LEU A 59 -1.34 12.08 -17.22
N LYS A 60 -2.64 11.80 -17.39
CA LYS A 60 -3.42 12.21 -18.56
C LYS A 60 -4.02 13.60 -18.35
N GLU A 61 -4.70 14.11 -19.37
CA GLU A 61 -5.24 15.47 -19.42
C GLU A 61 -5.96 15.91 -18.13
N GLN A 62 -6.81 15.05 -17.56
CA GLN A 62 -7.57 15.35 -16.35
C GLN A 62 -6.87 14.94 -15.04
N GLY A 63 -5.73 14.24 -15.09
CA GLY A 63 -4.99 13.76 -13.92
C GLY A 63 -4.59 14.88 -12.96
N PRO A 64 -3.98 15.99 -13.43
CA PRO A 64 -3.63 17.12 -12.57
C PRO A 64 -4.85 17.76 -11.88
N ALA A 65 -6.00 17.81 -12.54
CA ALA A 65 -7.23 18.34 -11.96
C ALA A 65 -7.80 17.41 -10.90
N LEU A 66 -7.76 16.08 -11.13
CA LEU A 66 -8.14 15.07 -10.15
C LEU A 66 -7.33 15.23 -8.85
N LEU A 67 -6.00 15.30 -8.96
CA LEU A 67 -5.11 15.42 -7.79
C LEU A 67 -5.36 16.70 -7.00
N LYS A 68 -5.62 17.83 -7.68
CA LYS A 68 -5.95 19.10 -7.02
C LYS A 68 -7.28 19.05 -6.29
N GLU A 69 -8.29 18.40 -6.86
CA GLU A 69 -9.58 18.23 -6.18
C GLU A 69 -9.48 17.27 -4.99
N MET A 70 -8.67 16.21 -5.10
CA MET A 70 -8.34 15.32 -3.98
C MET A 70 -7.71 16.10 -2.83
N ASP A 71 -6.68 16.89 -3.12
CA ASP A 71 -5.97 17.71 -2.14
C ASP A 71 -6.90 18.74 -1.49
N ARG A 72 -7.76 19.40 -2.29
CA ARG A 72 -8.73 20.40 -1.81
C ARG A 72 -9.68 19.84 -0.75
N VAL A 73 -10.13 18.59 -0.89
CA VAL A 73 -11.07 17.96 0.06
C VAL A 73 -10.36 17.16 1.16
N GLY A 74 -9.04 16.98 1.07
CA GLY A 74 -8.28 16.13 1.99
C GLY A 74 -8.44 14.63 1.73
N MET A 75 -8.71 14.24 0.48
CA MET A 75 -8.69 12.83 0.04
C MET A 75 -7.26 12.33 -0.04
N LEU A 76 -6.92 11.24 0.63
CA LEU A 76 -5.57 10.68 0.64
C LEU A 76 -5.23 10.10 -0.73
N LEU A 77 -4.01 10.35 -1.20
CA LEU A 77 -3.47 9.74 -2.41
C LEU A 77 -2.80 8.41 -2.07
N ASP A 78 -3.28 7.34 -2.68
CA ASP A 78 -2.62 6.06 -2.68
C ASP A 78 -1.80 5.91 -3.97
N VAL A 79 -0.48 5.75 -3.83
CA VAL A 79 0.43 5.65 -4.97
C VAL A 79 0.54 4.23 -5.52
N THR A 80 -0.07 3.26 -4.84
CA THR A 80 -0.13 1.87 -5.31
C THR A 80 -0.66 1.82 -6.74
N HIS A 81 -0.08 0.94 -7.55
CA HIS A 81 -0.32 0.79 -8.99
C HIS A 81 0.15 1.91 -9.91
N LEU A 82 0.54 3.10 -9.44
CA LEU A 82 1.03 4.14 -10.35
C LEU A 82 2.25 3.65 -11.16
N ALA A 83 2.24 3.89 -12.47
CA ALA A 83 3.45 3.76 -13.27
C ALA A 83 4.50 4.79 -12.83
N ASP A 84 5.79 4.54 -13.05
CA ASP A 84 6.88 5.39 -12.53
C ASP A 84 6.72 6.87 -12.85
N GLN A 85 6.38 7.21 -14.10
CA GLN A 85 6.17 8.60 -14.49
C GLN A 85 4.93 9.19 -13.81
N SER A 86 3.84 8.41 -13.71
CA SER A 86 2.62 8.84 -13.01
C SER A 86 2.88 9.06 -11.51
N PHE A 87 3.72 8.25 -10.88
CA PHE A 87 4.15 8.40 -9.50
C PHE A 87 4.84 9.76 -9.27
N TRP A 88 5.87 10.07 -10.07
CA TRP A 88 6.64 11.30 -9.90
C TRP A 88 5.81 12.55 -10.21
N GLU A 89 5.06 12.55 -11.31
CA GLU A 89 4.17 13.66 -11.65
C GLU A 89 3.06 13.85 -10.61
N SER A 90 2.58 12.77 -9.98
CA SER A 90 1.60 12.89 -8.89
C SER A 90 2.19 13.57 -7.66
N LEU A 91 3.42 13.21 -7.27
CA LEU A 91 4.10 13.82 -6.12
C LEU A 91 4.49 15.29 -6.36
N GLU A 92 4.69 15.70 -7.62
CA GLU A 92 4.94 17.09 -7.99
C GLU A 92 3.71 18.00 -7.85
N ILE A 93 2.50 17.42 -7.93
CA ILE A 93 1.24 18.18 -7.93
C ILE A 93 0.51 18.07 -6.60
N TYR A 94 0.49 16.88 -6.00
CA TYR A 94 -0.30 16.58 -4.82
C TYR A 94 0.50 16.90 -3.56
N GLU A 95 -0.01 17.79 -2.71
CA GLU A 95 0.66 18.27 -1.50
C GLU A 95 0.22 17.53 -0.23
N GLY A 96 -0.98 16.97 -0.22
CA GLY A 96 -1.56 16.26 0.91
C GLY A 96 -0.86 14.95 1.33
N PRO A 97 -1.43 14.22 2.29
CA PRO A 97 -0.87 12.94 2.76
C PRO A 97 -0.92 11.86 1.67
N VAL A 98 0.18 11.12 1.53
CA VAL A 98 0.32 10.00 0.60
C VAL A 98 0.60 8.71 1.37
N LEU A 99 0.14 7.58 0.83
CA LEU A 99 0.50 6.24 1.28
C LEU A 99 0.75 5.31 0.10
N ALA A 100 1.34 4.15 0.36
CA ALA A 100 1.29 3.00 -0.55
C ALA A 100 0.58 1.88 0.21
N SER A 101 -0.67 1.61 -0.16
CA SER A 101 -1.52 0.62 0.50
C SER A 101 -1.00 -0.81 0.45
N HIS A 102 -0.52 -1.30 -0.70
CA HIS A 102 -0.02 -2.67 -0.92
C HIS A 102 1.09 -2.68 -1.98
N HIS A 103 2.34 -2.67 -1.51
CA HIS A 103 3.53 -2.57 -2.34
C HIS A 103 4.76 -3.23 -1.72
N ASN A 104 5.63 -3.77 -2.57
CA ASN A 104 6.92 -4.31 -2.17
C ASN A 104 8.07 -3.59 -2.90
N CYS A 105 9.29 -4.09 -2.74
CA CYS A 105 10.55 -3.42 -3.10
C CYS A 105 11.13 -3.94 -4.41
N ARG A 106 11.40 -3.02 -5.35
CA ARG A 106 11.95 -3.37 -6.68
C ARG A 106 13.39 -3.86 -6.64
N SER A 107 14.13 -3.49 -5.59
CA SER A 107 15.47 -3.99 -5.29
C SER A 107 15.52 -5.50 -5.04
N LEU A 108 14.42 -6.09 -4.55
CA LEU A 108 14.30 -7.53 -4.29
C LEU A 108 13.59 -8.22 -5.46
N VAL A 109 12.44 -7.71 -5.89
CA VAL A 109 11.67 -8.24 -7.03
C VAL A 109 11.61 -7.19 -8.12
N ASN A 110 12.37 -7.39 -9.19
CA ASN A 110 12.44 -6.44 -10.30
C ASN A 110 11.20 -6.51 -11.20
N ALA A 111 10.11 -5.89 -10.76
CA ALA A 111 8.88 -5.67 -11.52
C ALA A 111 8.41 -4.21 -11.40
N ASP A 112 7.74 -3.71 -12.43
CA ASP A 112 7.17 -2.36 -12.48
C ASP A 112 6.09 -2.14 -11.41
N ARG A 113 5.49 -3.22 -10.90
CA ARG A 113 4.57 -3.21 -9.75
C ARG A 113 5.23 -2.93 -8.39
N GLN A 114 6.57 -2.90 -8.30
CA GLN A 114 7.30 -2.66 -7.05
C GLN A 114 7.90 -1.25 -7.01
N LEU A 115 8.12 -0.66 -5.84
CA LEU A 115 8.69 0.69 -5.72
C LEU A 115 10.22 0.63 -5.84
N THR A 116 10.84 1.58 -6.55
CA THR A 116 12.29 1.78 -6.46
C THR A 116 12.67 2.34 -5.09
N ASP A 117 13.97 2.25 -4.75
CA ASP A 117 14.49 2.83 -3.52
C ASP A 117 14.30 4.37 -3.49
N GLU A 118 14.38 5.04 -4.64
CA GLU A 118 14.11 6.47 -4.77
C GLU A 118 12.65 6.80 -4.49
N GLN A 119 11.72 6.01 -5.01
CA GLN A 119 10.29 6.18 -4.74
C GLN A 119 9.99 5.91 -3.25
N ILE A 120 10.58 4.88 -2.65
CA ILE A 120 10.46 4.59 -1.21
C ILE A 120 10.98 5.77 -0.38
N LYS A 121 12.14 6.33 -0.72
CA LYS A 121 12.70 7.51 -0.01
C LYS A 121 11.80 8.73 -0.13
N ALA A 122 11.24 9.00 -1.32
CA ALA A 122 10.30 10.10 -1.51
C ALA A 122 9.04 9.94 -0.64
N LEU A 123 8.52 8.71 -0.51
CA LEU A 123 7.40 8.40 0.38
C LEU A 123 7.77 8.57 1.87
N ILE A 124 8.97 8.13 2.27
CA ILE A 124 9.50 8.33 3.62
C ILE A 124 9.58 9.82 3.96
N GLU A 125 10.11 10.64 3.05
CA GLU A 125 10.20 12.10 3.21
C GLU A 125 8.83 12.76 3.37
N ARG A 126 7.79 12.21 2.71
CA ARG A 126 6.38 12.63 2.84
C ARG A 126 5.69 12.08 4.09
N GLY A 127 6.37 11.29 4.93
CA GLY A 127 5.80 10.71 6.14
C GLY A 127 4.80 9.57 5.85
N ALA A 128 4.90 8.94 4.68
CA ALA A 128 4.00 7.89 4.24
C ALA A 128 4.22 6.57 5.00
N VAL A 129 3.18 5.74 5.05
CA VAL A 129 3.28 4.34 5.45
C VAL A 129 3.11 3.48 4.20
N ILE A 130 3.96 2.46 4.07
CA ILE A 130 4.00 1.50 2.97
C ILE A 130 3.54 0.15 3.51
N GLY A 131 2.39 -0.34 3.03
CA GLY A 131 1.86 -1.65 3.37
C GLY A 131 2.52 -2.73 2.51
N CYS A 132 3.13 -3.75 3.13
CA CYS A 132 3.71 -4.87 2.39
C CYS A 132 2.62 -5.79 1.83
N ALA A 133 2.71 -6.11 0.54
CA ALA A 133 1.79 -6.98 -0.19
C ALA A 133 2.14 -8.46 -0.03
N PHE A 134 1.12 -9.31 0.10
CA PHE A 134 1.28 -10.74 0.40
C PHE A 134 1.08 -11.63 -0.84
N ASP A 135 1.29 -11.05 -2.01
CA ASP A 135 1.23 -11.73 -3.30
C ASP A 135 2.60 -12.32 -3.67
N ASN A 136 2.69 -13.65 -3.86
CA ASN A 136 3.95 -14.37 -4.03
C ASN A 136 4.81 -13.85 -5.19
N TRP A 137 4.22 -13.43 -6.31
CA TRP A 137 5.02 -12.88 -7.42
C TRP A 137 5.63 -11.52 -7.08
N MET A 138 5.04 -10.81 -6.12
CA MET A 138 5.55 -9.55 -5.58
C MET A 138 6.54 -9.74 -4.43
N ILE A 139 6.57 -10.92 -3.80
CA ILE A 139 7.45 -11.24 -2.66
C ILE A 139 8.74 -11.92 -3.14
N LYS A 140 8.61 -12.91 -4.02
CA LYS A 140 9.68 -13.87 -4.28
C LYS A 140 10.33 -13.65 -5.65
N PRO A 141 11.65 -13.37 -5.70
CA PRO A 141 12.34 -13.17 -6.96
C PRO A 141 12.22 -14.40 -7.87
N GLY A 142 11.81 -14.20 -9.11
CA GLY A 142 11.63 -15.27 -10.11
C GLY A 142 10.35 -16.10 -9.94
N TRP A 143 9.46 -15.76 -9.00
CA TRP A 143 8.17 -16.42 -8.88
C TRP A 143 7.25 -16.00 -10.02
N THR A 144 6.64 -16.97 -10.70
CA THR A 144 5.85 -16.74 -11.91
C THR A 144 4.43 -17.27 -11.70
N ILE A 145 3.45 -16.39 -11.93
CA ILE A 145 2.01 -16.68 -11.79
C ILE A 145 1.64 -17.90 -12.64
N GLY A 146 0.96 -18.86 -12.00
CA GLY A 146 0.50 -20.11 -12.64
C GLY A 146 1.60 -21.13 -12.96
N VAL A 147 2.86 -20.86 -12.61
CA VAL A 147 4.01 -21.74 -12.89
C VAL A 147 4.74 -22.16 -11.62
N SER A 148 5.04 -21.22 -10.72
CA SER A 148 5.79 -21.48 -9.50
C SER A 148 4.92 -22.16 -8.43
N ASP A 149 5.53 -23.03 -7.62
CA ASP A 149 4.85 -23.68 -6.48
C ASP A 149 4.71 -22.68 -5.32
N PRO A 150 3.49 -22.40 -4.81
CA PRO A 150 3.26 -21.52 -3.65
C PRO A 150 4.05 -21.92 -2.40
N LYS A 151 4.41 -23.21 -2.26
CA LYS A 151 5.23 -23.73 -1.16
C LYS A 151 6.66 -23.18 -1.12
N THR A 152 7.09 -22.46 -2.15
CA THR A 152 8.42 -21.84 -2.22
C THR A 152 8.49 -20.47 -1.56
N THR A 153 7.35 -19.92 -1.14
CA THR A 153 7.22 -18.60 -0.52
C THR A 153 6.54 -18.72 0.83
N SER A 154 7.09 -18.04 1.82
CA SER A 154 6.62 -18.03 3.21
C SER A 154 6.40 -16.60 3.71
N VAL A 155 5.69 -16.44 4.82
CA VAL A 155 5.50 -15.14 5.46
C VAL A 155 6.85 -14.50 5.87
N GLU A 156 7.86 -15.32 6.15
CA GLU A 156 9.25 -14.88 6.40
C GLU A 156 9.85 -14.12 5.19
N ASP A 157 9.49 -14.47 3.95
CA ASP A 157 10.01 -13.78 2.77
C ASP A 157 9.53 -12.33 2.69
N ILE A 158 8.33 -12.02 3.21
CA ILE A 158 7.80 -10.65 3.27
C ILE A 158 8.62 -9.78 4.22
N ALA A 159 9.16 -10.34 5.30
CA ALA A 159 10.01 -9.60 6.22
C ALA A 159 11.30 -9.07 5.57
N ASN A 160 11.74 -9.63 4.43
CA ASN A 160 12.85 -9.06 3.66
C ASN A 160 12.50 -7.70 3.06
N HIS A 161 11.25 -7.50 2.63
CA HIS A 161 10.76 -6.22 2.13
C HIS A 161 10.61 -5.19 3.25
N THR A 162 10.06 -5.60 4.40
CA THR A 162 10.01 -4.74 5.58
C THR A 162 11.40 -4.32 6.04
N ASP A 163 12.36 -5.24 6.10
CA ASP A 163 13.74 -4.93 6.46
C ASP A 163 14.36 -3.89 5.51
N HIS A 164 14.15 -4.06 4.20
CA HIS A 164 14.68 -3.12 3.20
C HIS A 164 14.12 -1.71 3.39
N ILE A 165 12.80 -1.58 3.58
CA ILE A 165 12.16 -0.27 3.82
C ILE A 165 12.67 0.34 5.14
N CYS A 166 12.75 -0.46 6.22
CA CYS A 166 13.28 -0.01 7.51
C CYS A 166 14.74 0.45 7.42
N GLN A 167 15.57 -0.23 6.62
CA GLN A 167 16.97 0.16 6.38
C GLN A 167 17.08 1.48 5.63
N LEU A 168 16.22 1.72 4.64
CA LEU A 168 16.16 3.00 3.93
C LEU A 168 15.67 4.14 4.84
N ALA A 169 14.68 3.88 5.69
CA ALA A 169 14.11 4.86 6.62
C ALA A 169 14.97 5.10 7.87
N GLY A 170 15.82 4.14 8.25
CA GLY A 170 16.53 4.11 9.52
C GLY A 170 15.63 3.88 10.73
N ASN A 171 14.37 3.47 10.53
CA ASN A 171 13.37 3.18 11.56
C ASN A 171 12.18 2.39 10.97
N ALA A 172 11.29 1.87 11.83
CA ALA A 172 10.15 1.05 11.40
C ALA A 172 8.84 1.82 11.11
N LYS A 173 8.82 3.15 11.19
CA LYS A 173 7.57 3.96 11.17
C LYS A 173 6.89 4.05 9.80
N HIS A 174 7.57 3.62 8.75
CA HIS A 174 7.11 3.70 7.37
C HIS A 174 6.63 2.36 6.81
N CYS A 175 6.58 1.32 7.63
CA CYS A 175 6.13 -0.01 7.25
C CYS A 175 4.76 -0.33 7.86
N GLY A 176 3.95 -1.08 7.16
CA GLY A 176 2.67 -1.59 7.64
C GLY A 176 2.26 -2.88 6.93
N LEU A 177 1.11 -3.43 7.31
CA LEU A 177 0.49 -4.56 6.60
C LEU A 177 -0.50 -4.05 5.55
N GLY A 178 -0.29 -4.48 4.31
CA GLY A 178 -1.09 -4.11 3.14
C GLY A 178 -1.32 -5.35 2.27
N THR A 179 -2.03 -6.33 2.81
CA THR A 179 -1.84 -7.72 2.39
C THR A 179 -2.28 -8.03 0.96
N ASP A 180 -3.21 -7.26 0.40
CA ASP A 180 -3.84 -7.54 -0.90
C ASP A 180 -4.60 -8.89 -0.94
N LEU A 181 -4.91 -9.46 0.23
CA LEU A 181 -5.71 -10.69 0.31
C LEU A 181 -7.12 -10.44 -0.24
N ASP A 182 -7.66 -11.44 -0.95
CA ASP A 182 -8.87 -11.34 -1.76
C ASP A 182 -8.77 -10.34 -2.95
N GLY A 183 -7.57 -9.83 -3.27
CA GLY A 183 -7.27 -8.92 -4.39
C GLY A 183 -7.29 -9.55 -5.78
N GLY A 184 -7.97 -10.70 -5.96
CA GLY A 184 -8.02 -11.45 -7.21
C GLY A 184 -7.16 -12.72 -7.25
N PHE A 185 -6.62 -13.12 -6.10
CA PHE A 185 -5.87 -14.36 -5.92
C PHE A 185 -6.17 -14.99 -4.55
N GLY A 186 -5.91 -16.29 -4.44
CA GLY A 186 -6.03 -17.08 -3.21
C GLY A 186 -4.75 -17.85 -2.87
N LYS A 187 -4.91 -19.04 -2.28
CA LYS A 187 -3.81 -19.88 -1.80
C LYS A 187 -2.84 -20.35 -2.89
N GLU A 188 -3.24 -20.25 -4.16
CA GLU A 188 -2.39 -20.48 -5.32
C GLU A 188 -1.31 -19.42 -5.53
N GLN A 189 -1.37 -18.30 -4.78
CA GLN A 189 -0.47 -17.16 -4.94
C GLN A 189 -0.17 -16.42 -3.62
N THR A 190 -0.72 -16.86 -2.48
CA THR A 190 -0.27 -16.41 -1.14
C THR A 190 0.87 -17.27 -0.59
N PRO A 191 1.62 -16.78 0.42
CA PRO A 191 2.55 -17.60 1.19
C PRO A 191 1.89 -18.88 1.72
N HIS A 192 2.61 -20.00 1.65
CA HIS A 192 2.05 -21.32 1.98
C HIS A 192 1.70 -21.52 3.46
N ASP A 193 2.28 -20.71 4.34
CA ASP A 193 2.09 -20.69 5.80
C ASP A 193 1.05 -19.66 6.25
N LEU A 194 0.31 -19.07 5.30
CA LEU A 194 -0.83 -18.17 5.54
C LEU A 194 -2.12 -18.80 4.99
N ASP A 195 -3.00 -19.27 5.87
CA ASP A 195 -4.29 -19.85 5.48
C ASP A 195 -5.40 -18.78 5.48
N THR A 196 -5.46 -18.01 6.58
CA THR A 196 -6.47 -16.97 6.80
C THR A 196 -5.85 -15.69 7.37
N ILE A 197 -6.61 -14.61 7.40
CA ILE A 197 -6.17 -13.36 8.05
C ILE A 197 -5.81 -13.51 9.54
N ALA A 198 -6.26 -14.58 10.21
CA ALA A 198 -5.89 -14.86 11.59
C ALA A 198 -4.41 -15.24 11.73
N ASP A 199 -3.80 -15.77 10.67
CA ASP A 199 -2.40 -16.20 10.68
C ASP A 199 -1.43 -15.03 10.60
N LEU A 200 -1.90 -13.81 10.25
CA LEU A 200 -1.07 -12.59 10.21
C LEU A 200 -0.39 -12.30 11.55
N GLU A 201 -0.94 -12.76 12.68
CA GLU A 201 -0.31 -12.63 13.99
C GLU A 201 1.09 -13.27 14.05
N MET A 202 1.36 -14.29 13.23
CA MET A 202 2.67 -14.94 13.17
C MET A 202 3.79 -14.00 12.70
N TYR A 203 3.44 -12.95 11.95
CA TYR A 203 4.40 -11.97 11.45
C TYR A 203 5.11 -11.23 12.58
N ALA A 204 4.42 -10.97 13.69
CA ALA A 204 5.02 -10.38 14.88
C ALA A 204 6.17 -11.24 15.44
N GLY A 205 6.00 -12.56 15.47
CA GLY A 205 7.04 -13.49 15.92
C GLY A 205 8.22 -13.61 14.96
N ILE A 206 8.01 -13.35 13.66
CA ILE A 206 9.08 -13.25 12.66
C ILE A 206 9.90 -11.98 12.91
N LEU A 207 9.24 -10.83 13.06
CA LEU A 207 9.89 -9.56 13.36
C LEU A 207 10.66 -9.60 14.69
N GLU A 208 10.11 -10.23 15.73
CA GLU A 208 10.79 -10.43 17.01
C GLU A 208 12.12 -11.20 16.84
N LYS A 209 12.12 -12.31 16.08
CA LYS A 209 13.33 -13.08 15.78
C LYS A 209 14.37 -12.29 14.97
N ARG A 210 13.93 -11.33 14.16
CA ARG A 210 14.80 -10.41 13.42
C ARG A 210 15.33 -9.24 14.26
N GLY A 211 14.89 -9.12 15.52
CA GLY A 211 15.40 -8.15 16.48
C GLY A 211 14.65 -6.82 16.51
N TYR A 212 13.45 -6.75 15.92
CA TYR A 212 12.59 -5.57 16.07
C TYR A 212 12.14 -5.41 17.53
N SER A 213 12.08 -4.17 18.00
CA SER A 213 11.58 -3.90 19.34
C SER A 213 10.07 -4.12 19.43
N PRO A 214 9.50 -4.33 20.63
CA PRO A 214 8.05 -4.43 20.80
C PRO A 214 7.29 -3.22 20.25
N GLU A 215 7.89 -2.02 20.30
CA GLU A 215 7.29 -0.79 19.75
C GLU A 215 7.29 -0.82 18.22
N ASP A 216 8.39 -1.25 17.59
CA ASP A 216 8.46 -1.37 16.14
C ASP A 216 7.48 -2.43 15.61
N ILE A 217 7.38 -3.57 16.29
CA ILE A 217 6.44 -4.64 15.94
C ILE A 217 5.00 -4.11 16.03
N LYS A 218 4.65 -3.40 17.12
CA LYS A 218 3.33 -2.78 17.26
C LYS A 218 3.07 -1.75 16.14
N GLY A 219 4.08 -0.96 15.79
CA GLY A 219 4.11 -0.05 14.66
C GLY A 219 3.72 -0.72 13.36
N ILE A 220 4.51 -1.71 12.94
CA ILE A 220 4.35 -2.44 11.67
C ILE A 220 3.01 -3.18 11.63
N MET A 221 2.62 -3.82 12.73
CA MET A 221 1.39 -4.62 12.78
C MET A 221 0.11 -3.77 12.70
N SER A 222 0.15 -2.50 13.11
CA SER A 222 -1.03 -1.60 13.00
C SER A 222 -0.76 -0.13 13.27
N GLN A 223 0.05 0.20 14.30
CA GLN A 223 0.06 1.54 14.89
C GLN A 223 0.55 2.61 13.91
N ASN A 224 1.47 2.27 12.99
CA ASN A 224 1.94 3.21 11.97
C ASN A 224 0.79 3.71 11.08
N PHE A 225 -0.05 2.80 10.57
CA PHE A 225 -1.22 3.18 9.78
C PHE A 225 -2.26 3.91 10.63
N VAL A 226 -2.52 3.46 11.86
CA VAL A 226 -3.46 4.13 12.77
C VAL A 226 -3.03 5.58 13.02
N ASP A 227 -1.77 5.81 13.36
CA ASP A 227 -1.23 7.16 13.60
C ASP A 227 -1.26 8.01 12.33
N PHE A 228 -0.92 7.42 11.18
CA PHE A 228 -1.02 8.07 9.89
C PHE A 228 -2.44 8.55 9.59
N PHE A 229 -3.44 7.67 9.73
CA PHE A 229 -4.84 8.00 9.45
C PHE A 229 -5.42 9.01 10.46
N LEU A 230 -5.11 8.88 11.75
CA LEU A 230 -5.55 9.84 12.77
C LEU A 230 -4.99 11.25 12.55
N LYS A 231 -3.80 11.34 11.92
CA LYS A 231 -3.18 12.61 11.54
C LYS A 231 -3.72 13.16 10.22
N ALA A 232 -3.93 12.28 9.23
CA ALA A 232 -4.27 12.65 7.86
C ALA A 232 -5.76 12.94 7.64
N LEU A 233 -6.65 12.27 8.38
CA LEU A 233 -8.09 12.35 8.19
C LEU A 233 -8.75 13.34 9.15
N PRO A 234 -9.87 13.97 8.75
CA PRO A 234 -10.65 14.80 9.67
C PRO A 234 -11.06 14.02 10.93
N GLN A 235 -10.93 14.67 12.08
CA GLN A 235 -11.45 14.13 13.34
C GLN A 235 -12.98 14.13 13.28
N ALA A 236 -13.59 13.01 13.67
CA ALA A 236 -15.04 12.84 13.72
C ALA A 236 -15.69 13.67 14.84
#